data_AF-A0A7W1V0M1-F1
#
_entry.id   AF-A0A7W1V0M1-F1
#
_cell.length_a   1.000
_cell.length_b   1.000
_cell.length_c   1.000
_cell.angle_alpha   90.00
_cell.angle_beta   90.00
_cell.angle_gamma   90.00
#
_symmetry.space_group_name_H-M   'P 1'
#
loop_
_entity.id
_entity.type
_entity.pdbx_description
1 polymer ?
#
loop_
_entity_poly.entity_id
_entity_poly.type
_entity_poly.pdbx_seq_one_letter_code
_entity_poly.pdbx_strand_id
1 'polypeptide(L)'
;MLTTTNISGMIEKQRKFFATGKTKEVHFRKEALEKLLQVIQENEEAVCEALYSDFKKSKFESLATEVVLVVKELQLAIKKIER
;
A
#
# COMPACT_ATOMS: atom_id res chain seq x y z
N MET A 1 14.52 16.68 -12.95
CA MET A 1 15.75 16.26 -12.25
C MET A 1 15.33 15.45 -11.03
N LEU A 2 15.71 14.17 -10.96
CA LEU A 2 15.51 13.38 -9.74
C LEU A 2 16.47 13.95 -8.69
N THR A 3 15.92 14.63 -7.69
CA THR A 3 16.68 15.07 -6.50
C THR A 3 17.45 13.88 -5.94
N THR A 4 18.70 14.08 -5.54
CA THR A 4 19.50 13.07 -4.84
C THR A 4 18.83 12.71 -3.52
N THR A 5 17.92 11.74 -3.56
CA THR A 5 17.20 11.24 -2.40
C THR A 5 18.22 10.77 -1.38
N ASN A 6 18.16 11.29 -0.15
CA ASN A 6 18.99 10.79 0.95
C ASN A 6 18.47 9.42 1.41
N ILE A 7 18.82 8.38 0.65
CA ILE A 7 18.38 7.00 0.87
C ILE A 7 18.84 6.52 2.26
N SER A 8 20.08 6.80 2.64
CA SER A 8 20.64 6.41 3.94
C SER A 8 19.83 6.99 5.11
N GLY A 9 19.43 8.26 5.00
CA GLY A 9 18.58 8.91 6.01
C GLY A 9 17.17 8.33 6.09
N MET A 10 16.57 7.91 4.97
CA MET A 10 15.27 7.23 4.97
C MET A 10 15.33 5.85 5.63
N ILE A 11 16.37 5.06 5.29
CA ILE A 11 16.59 3.74 5.90
C ILE A 11 16.76 3.88 7.42
N GLU A 12 17.55 4.86 7.87
CA GLU A 12 17.77 5.07 9.29
C GLU A 12 16.49 5.44 10.04
N LYS A 13 15.61 6.26 9.43
CA LYS A 13 14.29 6.56 10.00
C LYS A 13 13.41 5.31 10.14
N GLN A 14 13.37 4.46 9.11
CA GLN A 14 12.58 3.22 9.15
C GLN A 14 13.12 2.25 10.21
N ARG A 15 14.44 2.10 10.31
CA ARG A 15 15.10 1.26 11.34
C ARG A 15 14.78 1.76 12.75
N LYS A 16 14.90 3.07 12.99
CA LYS A 16 14.55 3.68 14.28
C LYS A 16 13.09 3.45 14.63
N PHE A 17 12.17 3.61 13.67
CA PHE A 17 10.74 3.35 13.90
C PHE A 17 10.46 1.88 14.22
N PHE A 18 11.03 0.95 13.45
CA PHE A 18 10.91 -0.49 13.72
C PHE A 18 11.45 -0.88 15.10
N ALA A 19 12.59 -0.28 15.50
CA ALA A 19 13.20 -0.50 16.80
C ALA A 19 12.31 -0.05 17.98
N THR A 20 11.31 0.81 17.77
CA THR A 20 10.31 1.16 18.81
C THR A 20 9.39 0.00 19.19
N GLY A 21 9.33 -1.07 18.39
CA GLY A 21 8.46 -2.21 18.62
C GLY A 21 6.99 -1.99 18.20
N LYS A 22 6.58 -0.76 17.89
CA LYS A 22 5.19 -0.43 17.48
C LYS A 22 4.67 -1.31 16.35
N THR A 23 5.52 -1.64 15.37
CA THR A 23 5.14 -2.48 14.22
C THR A 23 4.82 -3.93 14.58
N LYS A 24 5.13 -4.38 15.81
CA LYS A 24 4.78 -5.73 16.29
C LYS A 24 3.35 -5.81 16.80
N GLU A 25 2.79 -4.69 17.27
CA GLU A 25 1.43 -4.63 17.79
C GLU A 25 0.43 -4.97 16.68
N VAL A 26 -0.43 -5.97 16.94
CA VAL A 26 -1.47 -6.40 15.99
C VAL A 26 -2.40 -5.26 15.63
N HIS A 27 -2.76 -4.44 16.61
CA HIS A 27 -3.64 -3.29 16.39
C HIS A 27 -3.02 -2.29 15.42
N PHE A 28 -1.75 -1.91 15.62
CA PHE A 28 -1.03 -1.04 14.69
C PHE A 28 -0.97 -1.62 13.27
N ARG A 29 -0.69 -2.92 13.13
CA ARG A 29 -0.67 -3.58 11.82
C ARG A 29 -2.05 -3.55 11.15
N LYS A 30 -3.12 -3.80 11.92
CA LYS A 30 -4.48 -3.77 11.40
C LYS A 30 -4.89 -2.37 10.95
N GLU A 31 -4.62 -1.34 11.75
CA GLU A 31 -4.87 0.06 11.37
C GLU A 31 -4.10 0.45 10.10
N ALA A 32 -2.85 0.01 9.96
CA ALA A 32 -2.06 0.27 8.76
C ALA A 32 -2.66 -0.40 7.51
N LEU A 33 -3.17 -1.63 7.63
CA LEU A 33 -3.85 -2.34 6.54
C LEU A 33 -5.20 -1.69 6.18
N GLU A 34 -5.99 -1.28 7.18
CA GLU A 34 -7.26 -0.58 6.97
C GLU A 34 -7.04 0.77 6.28
N LYS A 35 -6.01 1.52 6.70
CA LYS A 35 -5.61 2.76 6.04
C LYS A 35 -5.19 2.52 4.59
N LEU A 36 -4.42 1.46 4.31
CA LEU A 36 -4.01 1.13 2.95
C LEU A 36 -5.22 0.76 2.08
N LEU A 37 -6.15 -0.05 2.62
CA LEU A 37 -7.39 -0.40 1.94
C LEU A 37 -8.20 0.85 1.57
N GLN A 38 -8.38 1.76 2.52
CA GLN A 38 -9.09 3.03 2.29
C GLN A 38 -8.43 3.85 1.18
N VAL A 39 -7.11 4.06 1.26
CA VAL A 39 -6.37 4.85 0.26
C VAL A 39 -6.48 4.24 -1.14
N ILE A 40 -6.41 2.91 -1.27
CA ILE A 40 -6.55 2.24 -2.57
C ILE A 40 -7.96 2.45 -3.14
N GLN A 41 -9.00 2.30 -2.32
CA GLN A 41 -10.38 2.49 -2.76
C GLN A 41 -10.66 3.94 -3.18
N GLU A 42 -10.15 4.92 -2.42
CA GLU A 42 -10.30 6.34 -2.74
C GLU A 42 -9.54 6.76 -4.00
N ASN A 43 -8.50 6.02 -4.39
CA ASN A 43 -7.63 6.35 -5.52
C ASN A 43 -7.71 5.34 -6.67
N GLU A 44 -8.74 4.50 -6.72
CA GLU A 44 -8.92 3.46 -7.76
C GLU A 44 -8.80 4.05 -9.18
N GLU A 45 -9.47 5.18 -9.43
CA GLU A 45 -9.45 5.83 -10.74
C GLU A 45 -8.06 6.37 -11.10
N ALA A 46 -7.40 7.05 -10.16
CA ALA A 46 -6.03 7.53 -10.35
C ALA A 46 -5.04 6.39 -10.66
N VAL A 47 -5.21 5.23 -10.02
CA VAL A 47 -4.40 4.02 -10.32
C VAL A 47 -4.67 3.53 -11.74
N CYS A 48 -5.94 3.44 -12.16
CA CYS A 48 -6.30 3.01 -13.51
C CYS A 48 -5.80 3.98 -14.58
N GLU A 49 -5.88 5.30 -14.33
CA GLU A 49 -5.38 6.33 -15.23
C GLU A 49 -3.86 6.27 -15.40
N ALA A 50 -3.12 6.09 -14.29
CA ALA A 50 -1.68 5.92 -14.33
C ALA A 50 -1.28 4.67 -15.13
N LEU A 51 -1.94 3.54 -14.90
CA LEU A 51 -1.69 2.28 -15.64
C LEU A 51 -2.02 2.41 -17.14
N TYR A 52 -3.05 3.18 -17.49
CA TYR A 52 -3.33 3.49 -18.89
C TYR A 52 -2.28 4.42 -19.50
N SER A 53 -1.80 5.42 -18.75
CA SER A 53 -0.75 6.33 -19.20
C SER A 53 0.55 5.59 -19.50
N ASP A 54 0.97 4.71 -18.57
CA ASP A 54 2.26 4.03 -18.63
C ASP A 54 2.24 2.79 -19.54
N PHE A 55 1.16 2.01 -19.49
CA PHE A 55 1.10 0.69 -20.13
C PHE A 55 -0.06 0.51 -21.11
N LYS A 56 -0.93 1.52 -21.28
CA LYS A 56 -2.18 1.43 -22.06
C LYS A 56 -3.11 0.30 -21.61
N LYS A 57 -2.97 -0.15 -20.37
CA LYS A 57 -3.83 -1.17 -19.75
C LYS A 57 -5.25 -0.63 -19.67
N SER A 58 -6.24 -1.41 -20.13
CA SER A 58 -7.63 -0.94 -20.12
C SER A 58 -8.12 -0.74 -18.68
N LYS A 59 -9.13 0.15 -18.47
CA LYS A 59 -9.70 0.38 -17.14
C LYS A 59 -10.22 -0.91 -16.50
N PHE A 60 -10.90 -1.76 -17.28
CA PHE A 60 -11.42 -3.04 -16.80
C PHE A 60 -10.29 -3.98 -16.35
N GLU A 61 -9.25 -4.13 -17.17
CA GLU A 61 -8.13 -5.01 -16.84
C GLU A 61 -7.36 -4.50 -15.61
N SER A 62 -7.09 -3.20 -15.54
CA SER A 62 -6.43 -2.54 -14.40
C SER A 62 -7.24 -2.74 -13.11
N LEU A 63 -8.55 -2.53 -13.17
CA LEU A 63 -9.44 -2.74 -12.04
C LEU A 63 -9.41 -4.20 -11.57
N ALA A 64 -9.58 -5.16 -12.49
CA ALA A 64 -9.69 -6.57 -12.15
C ALA A 64 -8.39 -7.18 -11.59
N THR A 65 -7.24 -6.79 -12.17
CA THR A 65 -5.95 -7.44 -11.89
C THR A 65 -5.09 -6.71 -10.87
N GLU A 66 -5.29 -5.40 -10.69
CA GLU A 66 -4.48 -4.60 -9.76
C GLU A 66 -5.29 -4.16 -8.55
N VAL A 67 -6.46 -3.54 -8.76
CA VAL A 67 -7.22 -2.93 -7.66
C VAL A 67 -8.05 -3.95 -6.89
N VAL A 68 -8.97 -4.65 -7.56
CA VAL A 68 -9.88 -5.62 -6.93
C VAL A 68 -9.10 -6.77 -6.29
N LEU A 69 -8.01 -7.22 -6.95
CA LEU A 69 -7.15 -8.27 -6.41
C LEU A 69 -6.52 -7.82 -5.08
N VAL A 70 -5.89 -6.65 -5.04
CA VAL A 70 -5.24 -6.12 -3.83
C VAL A 70 -6.26 -5.82 -2.73
N VAL A 71 -7.43 -5.26 -3.07
CA VAL A 71 -8.51 -5.03 -2.10
C VAL A 71 -8.94 -6.33 -1.42
N LYS A 72 -9.10 -7.42 -2.17
CA LYS A 72 -9.46 -8.73 -1.62
C LYS A 72 -8.38 -9.29 -0.69
N GLU A 73 -7.11 -9.18 -1.09
CA GLU A 73 -5.98 -9.61 -0.26
C GLU A 73 -5.89 -8.80 1.05
N LEU A 74 -6.10 -7.48 1.00
CA LEU A 74 -6.14 -6.64 2.19
C LEU A 74 -7.29 -7.02 3.12
N GLN A 75 -8.49 -7.22 2.57
CA GLN A 75 -9.65 -7.67 3.35
C GLN A 75 -9.39 -9.02 4.03
N LEU A 76 -8.78 -9.96 3.30
CA LEU A 76 -8.40 -11.26 3.85
C LEU A 76 -7.36 -11.11 4.98
N ALA A 77 -6.30 -10.33 4.75
CA ALA A 77 -5.24 -10.08 5.73
C ALA A 77 -5.80 -9.43 7.01
N ILE A 78 -6.64 -8.40 6.87
CA ILE A 78 -7.32 -7.73 8.00
C ILE A 78 -8.20 -8.72 8.77
N LYS A 79 -8.92 -9.61 8.07
CA LYS A 79 -9.79 -10.63 8.70
C LYS A 79 -8.99 -11.71 9.43
N LYS A 80 -7.78 -12.04 8.97
CA LYS A 80 -6.98 -13.17 9.45
C LYS A 80 -5.83 -12.78 10.37
N ILE A 81 -5.61 -11.48 10.61
CA ILE A 81 -4.56 -11.03 11.52
C ILE A 81 -4.97 -11.30 12.97
N GLU A 82 -4.42 -12.37 13.55
CA GLU A 82 -4.76 -12.80 14.92
C GLU A 82 -3.62 -12.58 15.92
N ARG A 83 -2.35 -12.48 15.47
CA ARG A 83 -1.16 -12.39 16.33
C ARG A 83 -0.01 -11.64 15.69
#